data_AF-A0A928Z8N4-F1
#
_entry.id   AF-A0A928Z8N4-F1
#
_cell.length_a   1.000
_cell.length_b   1.000
_cell.length_c   1.000
_cell.angle_alpha   90.00
_cell.angle_beta   90.00
_cell.angle_gamma   90.00
#
_symmetry.space_group_name_H-M   'P 1'
#
loop_
_entity.id
_entity.type
_entity.pdbx_description
1 polymer ?
#
loop_
_entity_poly.entity_id
_entity_poly.type
_entity_poly.pdbx_seq_one_letter_code
_entity_poly.pdbx_strand_id
1 'polypeptide(L)'
;MSAVNRRQFLSWMGGSGLVARFLPRCMGSSIVPTLRKPTHFYVSPSGNDAWSGQLATPNDWRSDGPFATLGKAQAAIRQLKRQQGLPHPITVWVRGGTYFLETSLTFTPEDSGTAQSPVTWRAYTGEIPIVSGGKLVTNWQATELEGRSLQMAQIPQVAEGEWRFRQLWVDDRRASRARYPNQGFLTIAGLPDVTPDTSGNDGQNRFEFRPGEIRAWENLTDVEVVLLHTWVSVRLPVASVDETQNLVTFTRTTRRRMTETKGTQQLARYYVENALELLDTPGEWYLNRQTGVLYYSPLPGEDMTQVQVVAPVLRQVLRLRGMPETGTFVEFLYFRGLTFAHTTWDLAPNDGGDAQAASGLSGAVAGE
;
A
#
# COMPACT_ATOMS: atom_id res chain seq x y z
N MET A 1 52.46 56.89 -9.75
CA MET A 1 52.12 57.93 -10.74
C MET A 1 50.71 58.40 -10.42
N SER A 2 50.58 59.42 -9.56
CA SER A 2 50.26 60.82 -9.94
C SER A 2 48.83 60.95 -10.49
N ALA A 3 47.93 61.80 -10.02
CA ALA A 3 48.08 62.99 -9.19
C ALA A 3 46.77 63.36 -8.50
N VAL A 4 46.94 64.06 -7.39
CA VAL A 4 45.94 64.85 -6.64
C VAL A 4 45.54 66.09 -7.44
N ASN A 5 44.31 66.60 -7.25
CA ASN A 5 44.05 68.03 -7.39
C ASN A 5 43.26 68.59 -6.20
N ARG A 6 43.68 69.78 -5.76
CA ARG A 6 43.40 70.47 -4.49
C ARG A 6 42.96 71.90 -4.82
N ARG A 7 42.06 72.50 -4.03
CA ARG A 7 41.91 73.95 -3.66
C ARG A 7 40.43 74.23 -3.31
N GLN A 8 39.99 74.99 -2.30
CA GLN A 8 40.53 76.06 -1.40
C GLN A 8 39.67 76.06 -0.09
N PHE A 9 40.19 76.23 1.15
CA PHE A 9 40.48 77.47 1.94
C PHE A 9 39.23 78.37 2.19
N LEU A 10 38.80 78.88 3.38
CA LEU A 10 39.37 79.29 4.70
C LEU A 10 38.30 79.13 5.85
N SER A 11 38.66 78.66 7.05
CA SER A 11 38.94 79.37 8.34
C SER A 11 37.82 80.19 9.01
N TRP A 12 37.42 79.82 10.24
CA TRP A 12 37.43 80.72 11.43
C TRP A 12 37.22 79.97 12.76
N MET A 13 37.72 80.58 13.84
CA MET A 13 37.92 80.05 15.19
C MET A 13 36.67 80.09 16.10
N GLY A 14 36.65 79.19 17.09
CA GLY A 14 36.33 79.54 18.48
C GLY A 14 34.90 79.29 18.96
N GLY A 15 34.78 78.58 20.08
CA GLY A 15 33.55 78.59 20.88
C GLY A 15 33.26 77.27 21.59
N SER A 16 33.87 77.07 22.76
CA SER A 16 33.50 76.05 23.73
C SER A 16 32.05 76.27 24.18
N GLY A 17 31.16 75.33 23.87
CA GLY A 17 29.76 75.33 24.31
C GLY A 17 29.32 73.92 24.63
N LEU A 18 29.26 73.60 25.92
CA LEU A 18 28.76 72.34 26.44
C LEU A 18 27.24 72.27 26.18
N VAL A 19 26.80 71.51 25.17
CA VAL A 19 25.39 71.23 24.92
C VAL A 19 25.10 69.80 25.35
N ALA A 20 24.42 69.65 26.49
CA ALA A 20 23.85 68.38 26.92
C ALA A 20 22.77 67.94 25.91
N ARG A 21 23.14 67.01 25.01
CA ARG A 21 22.16 66.32 24.17
C ARG A 21 21.51 65.21 25.00
N PHE A 22 20.25 65.41 25.34
CA PHE A 22 19.34 64.32 25.71
C PHE A 22 19.23 63.37 24.51
N LEU A 23 19.89 62.22 24.58
CA LEU A 23 19.61 61.10 23.69
C LEU A 23 18.25 60.51 24.08
N PRO A 24 17.28 60.41 23.16
CA PRO A 24 16.05 59.68 23.45
C PRO A 24 16.44 58.22 23.63
N ARG A 25 16.12 57.69 24.80
CA ARG A 25 16.25 56.27 25.12
C ARG A 25 15.24 55.53 24.26
N CYS A 26 15.63 55.14 23.05
CA CYS A 26 14.90 54.15 22.28
C CYS A 26 14.90 52.86 23.11
N MET A 27 13.80 52.61 23.82
CA MET A 27 13.44 51.26 24.26
C MET A 27 13.10 50.48 23.00
N GLY A 28 14.12 50.07 22.26
CA GLY A 28 13.99 49.01 21.27
C GLY A 28 13.66 47.75 22.05
N SER A 29 12.37 47.40 22.08
CA SER A 29 11.95 46.05 22.47
C SER A 29 12.65 45.10 21.52
N SER A 30 13.76 44.54 22.00
CA SER A 30 14.48 43.50 21.31
C SER A 30 13.56 42.28 21.40
N ILE A 31 12.74 42.07 20.37
CA ILE A 31 12.03 40.80 20.19
C ILE A 31 13.13 39.78 19.95
N VAL A 32 13.62 39.19 21.05
CA VAL A 32 14.41 37.96 20.98
C VAL A 32 13.48 36.96 20.29
N PRO A 33 13.83 36.44 19.10
CA PRO A 33 13.04 35.37 18.53
C PRO A 33 13.15 34.22 19.51
N THR A 34 12.08 33.94 20.25
CA THR A 34 11.97 32.71 21.01
C THR A 34 12.23 31.58 20.03
N LEU A 35 13.31 30.83 20.22
CA LEU A 35 13.55 29.54 19.58
C LEU A 35 12.37 28.64 19.93
N ARG A 36 11.31 28.72 19.12
CA ARG A 36 10.13 27.89 19.27
C ARG A 36 10.54 26.50 18.77
N LYS A 37 10.39 25.53 19.67
CA LYS A 37 10.85 24.16 19.48
C LYS A 37 10.11 23.50 18.30
N PRO A 38 10.75 22.54 17.61
CA PRO A 38 10.05 21.71 16.62
C PRO A 38 8.76 21.11 17.21
N THR A 39 7.71 21.03 16.40
CA THR A 39 6.45 20.44 16.85
C THR A 39 6.51 18.94 16.68
N HIS A 40 6.20 18.21 17.75
CA HIS A 40 6.15 16.75 17.75
C HIS A 40 4.74 16.26 18.02
N PHE A 41 4.29 15.32 17.20
CA PHE A 41 3.12 14.49 17.48
C PHE A 41 3.54 13.03 17.56
N TYR A 42 2.81 12.23 18.32
CA TYR A 42 3.03 10.81 18.51
C TYR A 42 1.75 10.05 18.22
N VAL A 43 1.88 8.90 17.55
CA VAL A 43 0.76 8.01 17.23
C VAL A 43 1.11 6.62 17.71
N SER A 44 0.20 5.93 18.38
CA SER A 44 0.40 4.57 18.91
C SER A 44 -0.88 3.75 18.83
N PRO A 45 -0.83 2.44 18.55
CA PRO A 45 -2.03 1.59 18.58
C PRO A 45 -2.72 1.56 19.96
N SER A 46 -1.98 1.87 21.04
CA SER A 46 -2.52 2.01 22.40
C SER A 46 -2.83 3.47 22.80
N GLY A 47 -2.81 4.39 21.84
CA GLY A 47 -3.11 5.81 22.02
C GLY A 47 -4.61 6.11 22.12
N ASN A 48 -4.95 7.40 22.13
CA ASN A 48 -6.33 7.88 22.14
C ASN A 48 -6.46 9.17 21.32
N ASP A 49 -7.42 9.23 20.39
CA ASP A 49 -7.61 10.38 19.50
C ASP A 49 -8.25 11.61 20.18
N ALA A 50 -8.65 11.49 21.45
CA ALA A 50 -9.06 12.61 22.30
C ALA A 50 -7.87 13.31 22.98
N TRP A 51 -6.68 12.70 23.01
CA TRP A 51 -5.47 13.28 23.59
C TRP A 51 -4.83 14.33 22.68
N SER A 52 -3.84 15.07 23.19
CA SER A 52 -3.12 16.10 22.44
C SER A 52 -2.19 15.53 21.37
N GLY A 53 -1.76 14.29 21.54
CA GLY A 53 -0.74 13.65 20.72
C GLY A 53 0.67 14.17 20.97
N GLN A 54 0.90 15.05 21.94
CA GLN A 54 2.20 15.71 22.16
C GLN A 54 3.14 14.92 23.10
N LEU A 55 2.63 13.86 23.73
CA LEU A 55 3.39 12.98 24.61
C LEU A 55 3.64 11.63 23.95
N ALA A 56 4.89 11.14 24.04
CA ALA A 56 5.30 9.86 23.45
C ALA A 56 4.62 8.65 24.11
N THR A 57 4.25 8.78 25.38
CA THR A 57 3.54 7.80 26.20
C THR A 57 2.40 8.49 26.94
N PRO A 58 1.35 7.75 27.33
CA PRO A 58 0.33 8.29 28.22
C PRO A 58 0.94 8.87 29.51
N ASN A 59 0.40 9.97 30.00
CA ASN A 59 0.75 10.46 31.34
C ASN A 59 0.14 9.55 32.43
N ASP A 60 0.59 9.71 33.68
CA ASP A 60 0.18 8.85 34.80
C ASP A 60 -1.35 8.80 35.00
N TRP A 61 -2.03 9.91 34.70
CA TRP A 61 -3.48 10.05 34.83
C TRP A 61 -4.26 9.54 33.60
N ARG A 62 -3.56 9.09 32.54
CA ARG A 62 -4.13 8.72 31.24
C ARG A 62 -5.07 9.80 30.66
N SER A 63 -4.80 11.06 30.99
CA SER A 63 -5.55 12.21 30.50
C SER A 63 -4.94 12.81 29.23
N ASP A 64 -3.69 12.46 28.93
CA ASP A 64 -3.00 12.85 27.70
C ASP A 64 -1.97 11.79 27.29
N GLY A 65 -1.54 11.79 26.02
CA GLY A 65 -0.70 10.76 25.42
C GLY A 65 -0.63 10.85 23.89
N PRO A 66 -0.19 9.79 23.20
CA PRO A 66 -0.17 9.71 21.74
C PRO A 66 -1.59 9.56 21.15
N PHE A 67 -1.79 10.05 19.92
CA PHE A 67 -3.00 9.72 19.16
C PHE A 67 -3.11 8.21 18.91
N ALA A 68 -4.33 7.70 18.73
CA ALA A 68 -4.56 6.31 18.32
C ALA A 68 -4.34 6.13 16.81
N THR A 69 -4.75 7.12 16.00
CA THR A 69 -4.80 6.98 14.54
C THR A 69 -3.88 7.96 13.80
N LEU A 70 -3.39 7.53 12.64
CA LEU A 70 -2.64 8.39 11.71
C LEU A 70 -3.52 9.53 11.18
N GLY A 71 -4.79 9.26 10.89
CA GLY A 71 -5.75 10.28 10.41
C GLY A 71 -5.92 11.41 11.42
N LYS A 72 -5.98 11.11 12.72
CA LYS A 72 -6.06 12.14 13.76
C LYS A 72 -4.82 13.03 13.81
N ALA A 73 -3.62 12.45 13.70
CA ALA A 73 -2.39 13.23 13.65
C ALA A 73 -2.35 14.17 12.44
N GLN A 74 -2.82 13.72 11.28
CA GLN A 74 -2.95 14.56 10.09
C GLN A 74 -3.92 15.72 10.33
N ALA A 75 -5.10 15.45 10.88
CA ALA A 75 -6.09 16.47 11.20
C ALA A 75 -5.55 17.52 12.19
N ALA A 76 -4.78 17.09 13.19
CA ALA A 76 -4.12 17.98 14.16
C ALA A 76 -3.09 18.89 13.48
N ILE A 77 -2.30 18.37 12.53
CA ILE A 77 -1.36 19.17 11.73
C ILE A 77 -2.09 20.24 10.92
N ARG A 78 -3.16 19.86 10.21
CA ARG A 78 -3.98 20.80 9.42
C ARG A 78 -4.57 21.88 10.31
N GLN A 79 -5.10 21.51 11.47
CA GLN A 79 -5.63 22.47 12.45
C GLN A 79 -4.55 23.44 12.95
N LEU A 80 -3.37 22.93 13.31
CA LEU A 80 -2.24 23.76 13.72
C LEU A 80 -1.86 24.76 12.62
N LYS A 81 -1.76 24.29 11.36
CA LYS A 81 -1.47 25.13 10.21
C LYS A 81 -2.49 26.24 10.00
N ARG A 82 -3.78 25.94 10.15
CA ARG A 82 -4.85 26.95 10.02
C ARG A 82 -4.82 27.98 11.15
N GLN A 83 -4.44 27.59 12.36
CA GLN A 83 -4.45 28.48 13.52
C GLN A 83 -3.18 29.33 13.65
N GLN A 84 -2.02 28.77 13.31
CA GLN A 84 -0.71 29.35 13.62
C GLN A 84 0.22 29.46 12.40
N GLY A 85 -0.24 29.05 11.22
CA GLY A 85 0.63 28.84 10.07
C GLY A 85 1.54 27.62 10.26
N LEU A 86 2.62 27.54 9.47
CA LEU A 86 3.62 26.50 9.59
C LEU A 86 4.92 27.07 10.18
N PRO A 87 4.97 27.33 11.50
CA PRO A 87 6.02 28.17 12.05
C PRO A 87 7.38 27.44 12.13
N HIS A 88 7.39 26.10 12.26
CA HIS A 88 8.60 25.26 12.35
C HIS A 88 8.35 23.87 11.73
N PRO A 89 9.39 23.05 11.55
CA PRO A 89 9.23 21.66 11.13
C PRO A 89 8.32 20.88 12.08
N ILE A 90 7.51 19.98 11.51
CA ILE A 90 6.62 19.09 12.25
C ILE A 90 7.11 17.66 12.08
N THR A 91 7.22 16.91 13.17
CA THR A 91 7.52 15.47 13.13
C THR A 91 6.40 14.68 13.79
N VAL A 92 5.81 13.75 13.06
CA VAL A 92 4.93 12.70 13.59
C VAL A 92 5.77 11.46 13.82
N TRP A 93 5.89 11.06 15.08
CA TRP A 93 6.53 9.82 15.47
C TRP A 93 5.48 8.71 15.60
N VAL A 94 5.63 7.67 14.80
CA VAL A 94 4.70 6.55 14.73
C VAL A 94 5.31 5.37 15.48
N ARG A 95 4.66 4.97 16.57
CA ARG A 95 5.06 3.82 17.40
C ARG A 95 4.86 2.51 16.63
N GLY A 96 5.55 1.46 17.05
CA GLY A 96 5.45 0.12 16.48
C GLY A 96 4.06 -0.48 16.63
N GLY A 97 3.74 -1.37 15.70
CA GLY A 97 2.45 -2.05 15.61
C GLY A 97 1.72 -1.74 14.31
N THR A 98 0.57 -2.39 14.16
CA THR A 98 -0.21 -2.36 12.91
C THR A 98 -1.36 -1.37 13.01
N TYR A 99 -1.41 -0.43 12.07
CA TYR A 99 -2.45 0.56 11.90
C TYR A 99 -3.33 0.14 10.72
N PHE A 100 -4.43 -0.56 11.02
CA PHE A 100 -5.44 -0.91 10.01
C PHE A 100 -6.23 0.33 9.60
N LEU A 101 -6.20 0.63 8.30
CA LEU A 101 -6.91 1.79 7.74
C LEU A 101 -8.29 1.39 7.23
N GLU A 102 -9.32 2.15 7.61
CA GLU A 102 -10.66 2.05 7.02
C GLU A 102 -10.72 2.70 5.63
N THR A 103 -9.94 3.77 5.43
CA THR A 103 -9.80 4.49 4.16
C THR A 103 -8.35 4.94 3.95
N SER A 104 -7.95 5.17 2.70
CA SER A 104 -6.59 5.61 2.38
C SER A 104 -6.24 6.93 3.06
N LEU A 105 -5.06 6.99 3.69
CA LEU A 105 -4.53 8.23 4.25
C LEU A 105 -4.14 9.16 3.09
N THR A 106 -4.97 10.18 2.85
CA THR A 106 -4.84 11.07 1.69
C THR A 106 -4.24 12.40 2.12
N PHE A 107 -3.05 12.70 1.60
CA PHE A 107 -2.37 13.98 1.77
C PHE A 107 -2.64 14.88 0.57
N THR A 108 -2.95 16.14 0.85
CA THR A 108 -3.23 17.18 -0.14
C THR A 108 -2.25 18.35 0.05
N PRO A 109 -2.29 19.41 -0.77
CA PRO A 109 -1.44 20.57 -0.54
C PRO A 109 -1.60 21.22 0.85
N GLU A 110 -2.73 21.00 1.53
CA GLU A 110 -2.93 21.44 2.91
C GLU A 110 -1.96 20.76 3.89
N ASP A 111 -1.39 19.61 3.54
CA ASP A 111 -0.44 18.87 4.37
C ASP A 111 1.03 19.18 4.04
N SER A 112 1.28 19.94 2.98
CA SER A 112 2.64 20.27 2.54
C SER A 112 3.45 20.98 3.62
N GLY A 113 4.74 20.69 3.67
CA GLY A 113 5.69 21.48 4.43
C GLY A 113 6.19 22.70 3.64
N THR A 114 7.28 23.29 4.10
CA THR A 114 8.18 24.12 3.29
C THR A 114 9.61 23.60 3.40
N ALA A 115 10.53 24.11 2.59
CA ALA A 115 11.95 23.75 2.69
C ALA A 115 12.53 24.02 4.10
N GLN A 116 12.06 25.07 4.77
CA GLN A 116 12.49 25.44 6.13
C GLN A 116 11.70 24.72 7.23
N SER A 117 10.46 24.34 6.94
CA SER A 117 9.54 23.71 7.90
C SER A 117 8.89 22.47 7.27
N PRO A 118 9.62 21.38 7.04
CA PRO A 118 9.04 20.17 6.46
C PRO A 118 8.10 19.46 7.44
N VAL A 119 7.20 18.63 6.90
CA VAL A 119 6.37 17.70 7.68
C VAL A 119 6.93 16.29 7.49
N THR A 120 7.33 15.65 8.59
CA THR A 120 7.95 14.31 8.56
C THR A 120 7.13 13.32 9.36
N TRP A 121 6.67 12.25 8.72
CA TRP A 121 6.11 11.06 9.35
C TRP A 121 7.20 10.00 9.46
N ARG A 122 7.49 9.54 10.66
CA ARG A 122 8.60 8.62 10.87
C ARG A 122 8.32 7.60 11.95
N ALA A 123 8.91 6.41 11.80
CA ALA A 123 8.94 5.43 12.86
C ALA A 123 9.60 6.00 14.12
N TYR A 124 9.05 5.66 15.27
CA TYR A 124 9.68 5.82 16.56
C TYR A 124 10.96 4.97 16.63
N THR A 125 12.00 5.46 17.29
CA THR A 125 13.33 4.86 17.22
C THR A 125 13.31 3.38 17.63
N GLY A 126 13.76 2.51 16.73
CA GLY A 126 13.83 1.05 16.95
C GLY A 126 12.51 0.30 16.80
N GLU A 127 11.42 1.00 16.46
CA GLU A 127 10.09 0.40 16.31
C GLU A 127 9.69 0.28 14.82
N ILE A 128 8.83 -0.70 14.49
CA ILE A 128 8.38 -0.99 13.12
C ILE A 128 6.87 -0.73 13.01
N PRO A 129 6.45 0.45 12.57
CA PRO A 129 5.04 0.74 12.31
C PRO A 129 4.61 0.19 10.94
N ILE A 130 3.48 -0.52 10.92
CA ILE A 130 2.88 -1.09 9.71
C ILE A 130 1.57 -0.35 9.42
N VAL A 131 1.52 0.38 8.30
CA VAL A 131 0.29 0.98 7.78
C VAL A 131 -0.38 -0.05 6.87
N SER A 132 -1.47 -0.63 7.35
CA SER A 132 -2.13 -1.79 6.76
C SER A 132 -3.41 -1.41 6.04
N GLY A 133 -3.54 -1.82 4.78
CA GLY A 133 -4.76 -1.72 4.00
C GLY A 133 -5.68 -2.94 4.14
N GLY A 134 -5.34 -3.88 5.03
CA GLY A 134 -6.09 -5.10 5.25
C GLY A 134 -7.04 -5.03 6.44
N LYS A 135 -7.69 -6.15 6.71
CA LYS A 135 -8.44 -6.40 7.94
C LYS A 135 -8.12 -7.79 8.47
N LEU A 136 -8.27 -7.94 9.79
CA LEU A 136 -8.12 -9.23 10.45
C LEU A 136 -9.22 -10.19 10.02
N VAL A 137 -8.84 -11.43 9.72
CA VAL A 137 -9.75 -12.57 9.64
C VAL A 137 -9.74 -13.27 10.99
N THR A 138 -10.90 -13.35 11.63
CA THR A 138 -11.07 -13.89 12.98
C THR A 138 -12.03 -15.09 12.98
N ASN A 139 -12.33 -15.62 14.17
CA ASN A 139 -13.27 -16.73 14.37
C ASN A 139 -12.86 -18.04 13.65
N TRP A 140 -11.55 -18.34 13.69
CA TRP A 140 -11.00 -19.59 13.18
C TRP A 140 -11.48 -20.79 14.00
N GLN A 141 -11.79 -21.87 13.29
CA GLN A 141 -12.21 -23.15 13.87
C GLN A 141 -11.42 -24.28 13.23
N ALA A 142 -10.98 -25.23 14.05
CA ALA A 142 -10.39 -26.46 13.55
C ALA A 142 -11.45 -27.26 12.77
N THR A 143 -11.04 -27.83 11.65
CA THR A 143 -11.89 -28.69 10.82
C THR A 143 -11.06 -29.81 10.20
N GLU A 144 -11.70 -30.93 9.89
CA GLU A 144 -11.09 -32.02 9.15
C GLU A 144 -11.81 -32.22 7.84
N LEU A 145 -11.05 -32.23 6.75
CA LEU A 145 -11.58 -32.44 5.40
C LEU A 145 -10.74 -33.47 4.67
N GLU A 146 -11.36 -34.59 4.29
CA GLU A 146 -10.67 -35.68 3.57
C GLU A 146 -9.41 -36.16 4.29
N GLY A 147 -9.44 -36.20 5.63
CA GLY A 147 -8.30 -36.59 6.47
C GLY A 147 -7.21 -35.53 6.64
N ARG A 148 -7.42 -34.31 6.13
CA ARG A 148 -6.53 -33.15 6.33
C ARG A 148 -7.05 -32.32 7.51
N SER A 149 -6.20 -32.06 8.50
CA SER A 149 -6.50 -31.10 9.58
C SER A 149 -6.26 -29.68 9.08
N LEU A 150 -7.33 -28.90 8.99
CA LEU A 150 -7.34 -27.54 8.46
C LEU A 150 -7.94 -26.57 9.50
N GLN A 151 -7.85 -25.29 9.18
CA GLN A 151 -8.48 -24.21 9.92
C GLN A 151 -9.44 -23.51 8.99
N MET A 152 -10.65 -23.22 9.46
CA MET A 152 -11.67 -22.55 8.68
C MET A 152 -12.18 -21.29 9.36
N ALA A 153 -12.48 -20.27 8.57
CA ALA A 153 -13.19 -19.07 9.00
C ALA A 153 -14.35 -18.78 8.05
N GLN A 154 -15.52 -18.51 8.61
CA GLN A 154 -16.70 -18.09 7.85
C GLN A 154 -16.65 -16.56 7.66
N ILE A 155 -16.75 -16.11 6.41
CA ILE A 155 -16.68 -14.70 6.04
C ILE A 155 -17.90 -14.36 5.16
N PRO A 156 -19.06 -13.99 5.75
CA PRO A 156 -20.29 -13.73 5.02
C PRO A 156 -20.15 -12.69 3.90
N GLN A 157 -19.36 -11.62 4.14
CA GLN A 157 -19.12 -10.57 3.15
C GLN A 157 -18.43 -11.08 1.87
N VAL A 158 -17.75 -12.24 1.94
CA VAL A 158 -17.20 -12.89 0.74
C VAL A 158 -18.33 -13.53 -0.08
N ALA A 159 -19.22 -14.28 0.58
CA ALA A 159 -20.36 -14.93 -0.08
C ALA A 159 -21.33 -13.91 -0.70
N GLU A 160 -21.49 -12.76 -0.04
CA GLU A 160 -22.30 -11.63 -0.51
C GLU A 160 -21.60 -10.83 -1.63
N GLY A 161 -20.34 -11.14 -1.92
CA GLY A 161 -19.55 -10.49 -2.97
C GLY A 161 -19.00 -9.10 -2.60
N GLU A 162 -19.20 -8.64 -1.37
CA GLU A 162 -18.73 -7.35 -0.85
C GLU A 162 -17.22 -7.32 -0.58
N TRP A 163 -16.64 -8.49 -0.28
CA TRP A 163 -15.20 -8.61 -0.03
C TRP A 163 -14.56 -9.68 -0.89
N ARG A 164 -13.58 -9.28 -1.71
CA ARG A 164 -12.83 -10.18 -2.58
C ARG A 164 -11.34 -9.95 -2.37
N PHE A 165 -10.59 -11.03 -2.21
CA PHE A 165 -9.15 -10.97 -2.07
C PHE A 165 -8.46 -12.19 -2.70
N ARG A 166 -7.18 -12.01 -3.03
CA ARG A 166 -6.31 -13.05 -3.61
C ARG A 166 -5.00 -13.20 -2.84
N GLN A 167 -4.89 -12.57 -1.68
CA GLN A 167 -3.73 -12.62 -0.80
C GLN A 167 -4.20 -12.78 0.63
N LEU A 168 -3.39 -13.50 1.40
CA LEU A 168 -3.58 -13.72 2.82
C LEU A 168 -2.19 -13.64 3.47
N TRP A 169 -2.11 -13.03 4.63
CA TRP A 169 -0.91 -13.00 5.47
C TRP A 169 -1.24 -13.66 6.81
N VAL A 170 -0.33 -14.50 7.29
CA VAL A 170 -0.36 -15.09 8.63
C VAL A 170 0.87 -14.54 9.34
N ASP A 171 0.64 -13.68 10.32
CA ASP A 171 1.63 -12.74 10.86
C ASP A 171 2.35 -11.98 9.74
N ASP A 172 3.68 -11.97 9.73
CA ASP A 172 4.51 -11.29 8.74
C ASP A 172 4.74 -12.10 7.45
N ARG A 173 4.17 -13.31 7.35
CA ARG A 173 4.36 -14.22 6.21
C ARG A 173 3.16 -14.19 5.28
N ARG A 174 3.39 -13.94 3.99
CA ARG A 174 2.37 -14.14 2.96
C ARG A 174 2.12 -15.64 2.77
N ALA A 175 0.88 -16.08 2.99
CA ALA A 175 0.46 -17.45 2.76
C ALA A 175 0.25 -17.74 1.27
N SER A 176 0.52 -18.98 0.87
CA SER A 176 0.40 -19.42 -0.52
C SER A 176 -1.07 -19.67 -0.85
N ARG A 177 -1.61 -19.05 -1.89
CA ARG A 177 -2.94 -19.45 -2.37
C ARG A 177 -2.78 -20.84 -2.99
N ALA A 178 -3.62 -21.80 -2.58
CA ALA A 178 -3.59 -23.19 -3.01
C ALA A 178 -3.47 -23.27 -4.54
N ARG A 179 -2.45 -23.96 -5.04
CA ARG A 179 -2.10 -23.91 -6.46
C ARG A 179 -1.51 -25.20 -7.00
N TYR A 180 -1.62 -25.42 -8.31
CA TYR A 180 -0.97 -26.53 -8.99
C TYR A 180 -0.12 -26.07 -10.19
N PRO A 181 1.12 -26.55 -10.31
CA PRO A 181 1.89 -27.24 -9.26
C PRO A 181 2.20 -26.28 -8.10
N ASN A 182 2.50 -26.82 -6.91
CA ASN A 182 2.90 -26.04 -5.73
C ASN A 182 4.15 -25.19 -6.02
N GLN A 183 5.04 -25.69 -6.87
CA GLN A 183 6.23 -24.99 -7.35
C GLN A 183 6.43 -25.19 -8.85
N GLY A 184 7.06 -24.21 -9.51
CA GLY A 184 7.29 -24.24 -10.95
C GLY A 184 6.03 -23.92 -11.75
N PHE A 185 6.00 -24.38 -13.00
CA PHE A 185 4.95 -24.05 -13.97
C PHE A 185 4.67 -25.23 -14.90
N LEU A 186 3.44 -25.31 -15.36
CA LEU A 186 3.02 -26.14 -16.49
C LEU A 186 3.25 -25.38 -17.80
N THR A 187 3.11 -26.08 -18.92
CA THR A 187 3.19 -25.48 -20.27
C THR A 187 1.97 -25.91 -21.07
N ILE A 188 1.30 -24.97 -21.73
CA ILE A 188 0.15 -25.26 -22.61
C ILE A 188 0.52 -26.36 -23.61
N ALA A 189 -0.40 -27.30 -23.85
CA ALA A 189 -0.22 -28.40 -24.80
C ALA A 189 -0.59 -28.00 -26.23
N GLY A 190 -1.64 -27.19 -26.42
CA GLY A 190 -2.12 -26.79 -27.74
C GLY A 190 -3.05 -25.58 -27.71
N LEU A 191 -3.23 -24.96 -28.88
CA LEU A 191 -4.14 -23.82 -29.09
C LEU A 191 -5.09 -24.17 -30.25
N PRO A 192 -6.27 -24.75 -29.97
CA PRO A 192 -7.12 -25.34 -31.01
C PRO A 192 -7.70 -24.32 -32.00
N ASP A 193 -7.77 -23.06 -31.59
CA ASP A 193 -8.34 -21.97 -32.41
C ASP A 193 -7.31 -21.23 -33.27
N VAL A 194 -6.04 -21.61 -33.16
CA VAL A 194 -4.95 -20.86 -33.78
C VAL A 194 -4.56 -21.46 -35.11
N THR A 195 -4.68 -20.65 -36.15
CA THR A 195 -4.27 -20.97 -37.53
C THR A 195 -2.97 -20.23 -37.89
N PRO A 196 -2.34 -20.52 -39.05
CA PRO A 196 -1.17 -19.76 -39.52
C PRO A 196 -1.43 -18.25 -39.68
N ASP A 197 -2.68 -17.86 -39.92
CA ASP A 197 -3.07 -16.46 -40.14
C ASP A 197 -3.42 -15.71 -38.84
N THR A 198 -3.48 -16.40 -37.69
CA THR A 198 -3.80 -15.77 -36.41
C THR A 198 -2.69 -14.82 -35.97
N SER A 199 -3.03 -13.55 -35.75
CA SER A 199 -2.08 -12.52 -35.33
C SER A 199 -1.58 -12.78 -33.90
N GLY A 200 -0.38 -12.31 -33.58
CA GLY A 200 0.15 -12.35 -32.21
C GLY A 200 -0.66 -11.52 -31.21
N ASN A 201 -1.49 -10.59 -31.70
CA ASN A 201 -2.40 -9.79 -30.88
C ASN A 201 -3.82 -10.37 -30.82
N ASP A 202 -4.09 -11.46 -31.54
CA ASP A 202 -5.35 -12.18 -31.42
C ASP A 202 -5.19 -13.13 -30.24
N GLY A 203 -5.87 -12.82 -29.14
CA GLY A 203 -5.85 -13.65 -27.95
C GLY A 203 -6.85 -14.79 -28.01
N GLN A 204 -6.66 -15.74 -27.11
CA GLN A 204 -7.52 -16.91 -26.93
C GLN A 204 -8.21 -16.83 -25.58
N ASN A 205 -9.37 -17.49 -25.47
CA ASN A 205 -10.07 -17.74 -24.21
C ASN A 205 -10.08 -19.24 -23.86
N ARG A 206 -9.33 -20.08 -24.57
CA ARG A 206 -9.19 -21.50 -24.27
C ARG A 206 -7.85 -22.05 -24.74
N PHE A 207 -7.41 -23.14 -24.13
CA PHE A 207 -6.22 -23.88 -24.56
C PHE A 207 -6.32 -25.36 -24.18
N GLU A 208 -5.54 -26.20 -24.85
CA GLU A 208 -5.38 -27.61 -24.51
C GLU A 208 -4.30 -27.80 -23.44
N PHE A 209 -4.59 -28.58 -22.41
CA PHE A 209 -3.68 -28.97 -21.33
C PHE A 209 -3.28 -30.45 -21.46
N ARG A 210 -2.31 -30.94 -20.67
CA ARG A 210 -1.99 -32.38 -20.64
C ARG A 210 -2.88 -33.13 -19.66
N PRO A 211 -3.21 -34.41 -19.90
CA PRO A 211 -4.09 -35.19 -19.03
C PRO A 211 -3.79 -35.05 -17.53
N GLY A 212 -4.80 -34.68 -16.76
CA GLY A 212 -4.75 -34.56 -15.30
C GLY A 212 -4.20 -33.23 -14.75
N GLU A 213 -3.71 -32.32 -15.58
CA GLU A 213 -3.19 -30.99 -15.15
C GLU A 213 -4.29 -30.02 -14.68
N ILE A 214 -5.47 -30.09 -15.31
CA ILE A 214 -6.66 -29.32 -14.95
C ILE A 214 -7.83 -30.29 -14.88
N ARG A 215 -8.67 -30.17 -13.86
CA ARG A 215 -9.86 -31.03 -13.65
C ARG A 215 -11.10 -30.18 -13.50
N ALA A 216 -12.27 -30.78 -13.71
CA ALA A 216 -13.56 -30.19 -13.41
C ALA A 216 -13.83 -30.21 -11.89
N TRP A 217 -13.01 -29.47 -11.13
CA TRP A 217 -13.14 -29.30 -9.67
C TRP A 217 -14.51 -28.75 -9.28
N GLU A 218 -14.93 -29.01 -8.03
CA GLU A 218 -16.29 -28.74 -7.58
C GLU A 218 -16.68 -27.25 -7.71
N ASN A 219 -15.80 -26.34 -7.27
CA ASN A 219 -16.02 -24.89 -7.33
C ASN A 219 -15.29 -24.25 -8.52
N LEU A 220 -15.53 -24.77 -9.72
CA LEU A 220 -14.75 -24.43 -10.92
C LEU A 220 -14.72 -22.94 -11.26
N THR A 221 -15.81 -22.20 -11.02
CA THR A 221 -15.92 -20.77 -11.35
C THR A 221 -15.08 -19.87 -10.46
N ASP A 222 -14.54 -20.39 -9.36
CA ASP A 222 -13.59 -19.71 -8.49
C ASP A 222 -12.13 -20.03 -8.80
N VAL A 223 -11.89 -21.00 -9.68
CA VAL A 223 -10.56 -21.40 -10.13
C VAL A 223 -10.03 -20.38 -11.14
N GLU A 224 -8.77 -20.00 -10.98
CA GLU A 224 -8.07 -19.11 -11.91
C GLU A 224 -6.85 -19.81 -12.48
N VAL A 225 -6.69 -19.75 -13.81
CA VAL A 225 -5.41 -20.01 -14.45
C VAL A 225 -4.61 -18.71 -14.47
N VAL A 226 -3.38 -18.77 -13.96
CA VAL A 226 -2.39 -17.71 -14.07
C VAL A 226 -1.44 -18.06 -15.19
N LEU A 227 -1.63 -17.43 -16.34
CA LEU A 227 -0.83 -17.59 -17.54
C LEU A 227 0.34 -16.59 -17.51
N LEU A 228 1.54 -17.07 -17.81
CA LEU A 228 2.75 -16.28 -17.95
C LEU A 228 3.11 -16.22 -19.42
N HIS A 229 2.97 -15.05 -20.03
CA HIS A 229 3.33 -14.89 -21.43
C HIS A 229 3.98 -13.53 -21.67
N THR A 230 5.09 -13.52 -22.39
CA THR A 230 5.91 -12.32 -22.61
C THR A 230 6.38 -11.70 -21.29
N TRP A 231 6.03 -10.43 -21.03
CA TRP A 231 6.37 -9.67 -19.82
C TRP A 231 5.15 -9.44 -18.91
N VAL A 232 4.05 -10.19 -19.11
CA VAL A 232 2.81 -10.05 -18.34
C VAL A 232 2.33 -11.37 -17.76
N SER A 233 1.68 -11.30 -16.60
CA SER A 233 0.84 -12.37 -16.07
C SER A 233 -0.62 -12.07 -16.36
N VAL A 234 -1.35 -13.05 -16.88
CA VAL A 234 -2.78 -12.96 -17.16
C VAL A 234 -3.51 -13.90 -16.20
N ARG A 235 -4.59 -13.42 -15.58
CA ARG A 235 -5.47 -14.22 -14.75
C ARG A 235 -6.78 -14.50 -15.48
N LEU A 236 -7.06 -15.77 -15.67
CA LEU A 236 -8.16 -16.28 -16.47
C LEU A 236 -9.08 -17.13 -15.58
N PRO A 237 -10.24 -16.60 -15.14
CA PRO A 237 -11.21 -17.39 -14.41
C PRO A 237 -11.79 -18.47 -15.31
N VAL A 238 -11.81 -19.70 -14.81
CA VAL A 238 -12.28 -20.88 -15.56
C VAL A 238 -13.80 -20.82 -15.73
N ALA A 239 -14.26 -21.09 -16.95
CA ALA A 239 -15.67 -21.22 -17.30
C ALA A 239 -16.08 -22.70 -17.41
N SER A 240 -15.25 -23.52 -18.05
CA SER A 240 -15.48 -24.96 -18.19
C SER A 240 -14.17 -25.72 -18.45
N VAL A 241 -14.20 -27.02 -18.17
CA VAL A 241 -13.12 -27.97 -18.45
C VAL A 241 -13.73 -29.20 -19.12
N ASP A 242 -13.20 -29.57 -20.28
CA ASP A 242 -13.45 -30.87 -20.93
C ASP A 242 -12.22 -31.74 -20.70
N GLU A 243 -12.31 -32.69 -19.77
CA GLU A 243 -11.20 -33.61 -19.46
C GLU A 243 -10.98 -34.67 -20.55
N THR A 244 -11.96 -34.92 -21.42
CA THR A 244 -11.81 -35.89 -22.51
C THR A 244 -10.99 -35.30 -23.65
N GLN A 245 -11.19 -34.01 -23.95
CA GLN A 245 -10.42 -33.26 -24.94
C GLN A 245 -9.19 -32.58 -24.35
N ASN A 246 -9.04 -32.59 -23.02
CA ASN A 246 -8.08 -31.80 -22.26
C ASN A 246 -8.15 -30.30 -22.63
N LEU A 247 -9.35 -29.75 -22.69
CA LEU A 247 -9.60 -28.37 -23.11
C LEU A 247 -10.16 -27.55 -21.95
N VAL A 248 -9.49 -26.45 -21.60
CA VAL A 248 -10.01 -25.47 -20.62
C VAL A 248 -10.52 -24.23 -21.34
N THR A 249 -11.71 -23.76 -20.96
CA THR A 249 -12.30 -22.51 -21.47
C THR A 249 -12.45 -21.50 -20.34
N PHE A 250 -12.16 -20.23 -20.62
CA PHE A 250 -12.15 -19.12 -19.68
C PHE A 250 -13.26 -18.11 -19.96
N THR A 251 -13.67 -17.41 -18.91
CA THR A 251 -14.59 -16.28 -19.00
C THR A 251 -13.98 -15.02 -19.63
N ARG A 252 -12.64 -15.00 -19.79
CA ARG A 252 -11.87 -13.87 -20.32
C ARG A 252 -11.02 -14.31 -21.50
N THR A 253 -10.83 -13.39 -22.44
CA THR A 253 -9.89 -13.56 -23.56
C THR A 253 -8.58 -12.86 -23.21
N THR A 254 -7.46 -13.50 -23.52
CA THR A 254 -6.15 -12.84 -23.49
C THR A 254 -6.09 -11.69 -24.51
N ARG A 255 -5.19 -10.73 -24.31
CA ARG A 255 -4.93 -9.66 -25.29
C ARG A 255 -3.99 -10.06 -26.42
N ARG A 256 -3.27 -11.17 -26.25
CA ARG A 256 -2.23 -11.65 -27.15
C ARG A 256 -2.25 -13.16 -27.16
N ARG A 257 -1.70 -13.73 -28.22
CA ARG A 257 -1.53 -15.17 -28.35
C ARG A 257 -0.82 -15.76 -27.13
N MET A 258 -1.26 -16.93 -26.69
CA MET A 258 -0.73 -17.61 -25.49
C MET A 258 0.63 -18.32 -25.75
N THR A 259 1.62 -17.54 -26.19
CA THR A 259 3.00 -17.97 -26.45
C THR A 259 3.97 -17.36 -25.43
N GLU A 260 5.01 -18.10 -25.05
CA GLU A 260 6.01 -17.67 -24.06
C GLU A 260 6.62 -16.30 -24.39
N THR A 261 6.92 -16.04 -25.66
CA THR A 261 7.37 -14.74 -26.15
C THR A 261 6.82 -14.43 -27.54
N LYS A 262 6.64 -13.14 -27.85
CA LYS A 262 6.17 -12.65 -29.15
C LYS A 262 7.06 -13.17 -30.28
N GLY A 263 6.44 -13.74 -31.32
CA GLY A 263 7.14 -14.24 -32.50
C GLY A 263 7.74 -15.64 -32.33
N THR A 264 7.50 -16.32 -31.21
CA THR A 264 7.91 -17.71 -30.99
C THR A 264 6.72 -18.66 -31.16
N GLN A 265 7.02 -19.94 -31.44
CA GLN A 265 6.04 -21.02 -31.39
C GLN A 265 5.98 -21.69 -30.00
N GLN A 266 6.88 -21.32 -29.09
CA GLN A 266 6.88 -21.86 -27.73
C GLN A 266 5.61 -21.38 -27.02
N LEU A 267 4.80 -22.33 -26.56
CA LEU A 267 3.55 -22.02 -25.86
C LEU A 267 3.83 -21.54 -24.43
N ALA A 268 2.95 -20.68 -23.93
CA ALA A 268 3.12 -20.03 -22.64
C ALA A 268 3.04 -21.01 -21.47
N ARG A 269 3.73 -20.62 -20.38
CA ARG A 269 3.67 -21.31 -19.09
C ARG A 269 2.45 -20.87 -18.29
N TYR A 270 1.96 -21.75 -17.42
CA TYR A 270 0.86 -21.40 -16.52
C TYR A 270 0.91 -22.18 -15.21
N TYR A 271 0.08 -21.77 -14.27
CA TYR A 271 -0.28 -22.55 -13.10
C TYR A 271 -1.74 -22.27 -12.74
N VAL A 272 -2.35 -23.14 -11.96
CA VAL A 272 -3.76 -23.03 -11.55
C VAL A 272 -3.83 -22.68 -10.07
N GLU A 273 -4.77 -21.84 -9.65
CA GLU A 273 -5.00 -21.48 -8.24
C GLU A 273 -6.47 -21.65 -7.85
N ASN A 274 -6.68 -21.79 -6.54
CA ASN A 274 -7.97 -21.63 -5.86
C ASN A 274 -9.00 -22.73 -6.09
N ALA A 275 -8.57 -23.99 -6.01
CA ALA A 275 -9.47 -25.11 -5.77
C ALA A 275 -9.15 -25.76 -4.42
N LEU A 276 -10.15 -26.34 -3.76
CA LEU A 276 -9.99 -26.99 -2.45
C LEU A 276 -9.13 -28.26 -2.55
N GLU A 277 -9.19 -28.90 -3.70
CA GLU A 277 -8.44 -30.09 -4.09
C GLU A 277 -6.95 -29.78 -4.30
N LEU A 278 -6.58 -28.51 -4.46
CA LEU A 278 -5.19 -28.05 -4.54
C LEU A 278 -4.63 -27.60 -3.18
N LEU A 279 -5.44 -27.61 -2.12
CA LEU A 279 -4.99 -27.27 -0.76
C LEU A 279 -4.30 -28.49 -0.14
N ASP A 280 -3.04 -28.72 -0.49
CA ASP A 280 -2.36 -29.98 -0.19
C ASP A 280 -1.06 -29.82 0.61
N THR A 281 -0.57 -28.59 0.78
CA THR A 281 0.69 -28.31 1.47
C THR A 281 0.49 -27.35 2.65
N PRO A 282 1.18 -27.53 3.78
CA PRO A 282 1.17 -26.56 4.87
C PRO A 282 1.55 -25.14 4.43
N GLY A 283 0.87 -24.15 4.99
CA GLY A 283 1.01 -22.73 4.65
C GLY A 283 0.16 -22.29 3.45
N GLU A 284 -0.63 -23.18 2.86
CA GLU A 284 -1.58 -22.86 1.81
C GLU A 284 -2.97 -22.45 2.33
N TRP A 285 -3.69 -21.68 1.53
CA TRP A 285 -5.09 -21.30 1.79
C TRP A 285 -5.96 -21.39 0.54
N TYR A 286 -7.24 -21.65 0.74
CA TYR A 286 -8.28 -21.68 -0.29
C TYR A 286 -9.49 -20.88 0.18
N LEU A 287 -10.05 -20.03 -0.69
CA LEU A 287 -11.28 -19.30 -0.41
C LEU A 287 -12.38 -19.76 -1.35
N ASN A 288 -13.42 -20.36 -0.79
CA ASN A 288 -14.67 -20.59 -1.49
C ASN A 288 -15.49 -19.31 -1.45
N ARG A 289 -15.60 -18.60 -2.58
CA ARG A 289 -16.33 -17.33 -2.64
C ARG A 289 -17.84 -17.53 -2.75
N GLN A 290 -18.31 -18.71 -3.13
CA GLN A 290 -19.75 -19.00 -3.15
C GLN A 290 -20.30 -19.16 -1.73
N THR A 291 -19.55 -19.81 -0.84
CA THR A 291 -19.97 -20.07 0.54
C THR A 291 -19.38 -19.08 1.55
N GLY A 292 -18.34 -18.34 1.17
CA GLY A 292 -17.62 -17.43 2.06
C GLY A 292 -16.69 -18.14 3.06
N VAL A 293 -16.41 -19.44 2.86
CA VAL A 293 -15.50 -20.18 3.73
C VAL A 293 -14.07 -20.03 3.27
N LEU A 294 -13.22 -19.51 4.16
CA LEU A 294 -11.77 -19.51 4.01
C LEU A 294 -11.18 -20.72 4.74
N TYR A 295 -10.45 -21.56 4.02
CA TYR A 295 -9.65 -22.65 4.57
C TYR A 295 -8.17 -22.28 4.57
N TYR A 296 -7.47 -22.68 5.61
CA TYR A 296 -6.03 -22.53 5.76
C TYR A 296 -5.44 -23.84 6.29
N SER A 297 -4.32 -24.26 5.71
CA SER A 297 -3.50 -25.38 6.19
C SER A 297 -2.35 -24.80 7.02
N PRO A 298 -2.39 -24.88 8.37
CA PRO A 298 -1.36 -24.27 9.20
C PRO A 298 0.01 -24.88 8.97
N LEU A 299 1.07 -24.08 9.12
CA LEU A 299 2.41 -24.63 9.25
C LEU A 299 2.53 -25.45 10.54
N PRO A 300 3.43 -26.46 10.58
CA PRO A 300 3.71 -27.18 11.82
C PRO A 300 4.06 -26.22 12.97
N GLY A 301 3.29 -26.26 14.05
CA GLY A 301 3.48 -25.42 15.23
C GLY A 301 2.81 -24.04 15.20
N GLU A 302 2.12 -23.67 14.12
CA GLU A 302 1.28 -22.46 14.12
C GLU A 302 0.04 -22.66 15.00
N ASP A 303 -0.08 -21.82 16.04
CA ASP A 303 -1.27 -21.74 16.88
C ASP A 303 -2.20 -20.63 16.36
N MET A 304 -3.32 -21.05 15.75
CA MET A 304 -4.30 -20.12 15.18
C MET A 304 -4.96 -19.19 16.21
N THR A 305 -4.85 -19.48 17.51
CA THR A 305 -5.35 -18.59 18.57
C THR A 305 -4.42 -17.40 18.83
N GLN A 306 -3.18 -17.45 18.36
CA GLN A 306 -2.14 -16.44 18.59
C GLN A 306 -1.78 -15.65 17.32
N VAL A 307 -1.79 -16.30 16.15
CA VAL A 307 -1.39 -15.65 14.89
C VAL A 307 -2.43 -14.62 14.44
N GLN A 308 -1.96 -13.57 13.78
CA GLN A 308 -2.81 -12.59 13.11
C GLN A 308 -2.96 -12.96 11.65
N VAL A 309 -4.17 -13.28 11.22
CA VAL A 309 -4.46 -13.50 9.81
C VAL A 309 -5.04 -12.23 9.20
N VAL A 310 -4.37 -11.68 8.17
CA VAL A 310 -4.78 -10.44 7.50
C VAL A 310 -5.10 -10.71 6.04
N ALA A 311 -6.26 -10.21 5.58
CA ALA A 311 -6.63 -10.17 4.17
C ALA A 311 -6.84 -8.71 3.71
N PRO A 312 -6.47 -8.37 2.46
CA PRO A 312 -6.43 -6.99 1.99
C PRO A 312 -7.83 -6.44 1.67
N VAL A 313 -8.01 -5.12 1.83
CA VAL A 313 -9.26 -4.41 1.49
C VAL A 313 -8.96 -3.20 0.61
N LEU A 314 -8.06 -2.33 1.06
CA LEU A 314 -7.72 -1.09 0.36
C LEU A 314 -6.73 -1.35 -0.78
N ARG A 315 -6.90 -0.62 -1.89
CA ARG A 315 -5.93 -0.63 -3.00
C ARG A 315 -4.68 0.21 -2.70
N GLN A 316 -4.87 1.25 -1.91
CA GLN A 316 -3.84 2.22 -1.55
C GLN A 316 -3.98 2.53 -0.06
N VAL A 317 -2.87 2.55 0.68
CA VAL A 317 -2.84 3.01 2.09
C VAL A 317 -2.44 4.47 2.18
N LEU A 318 -1.63 4.96 1.23
CA LEU A 318 -1.15 6.33 1.19
C LEU A 318 -1.42 6.94 -0.19
N ARG A 319 -2.07 8.11 -0.21
CA ARG A 319 -2.34 8.88 -1.43
C ARG A 319 -1.78 10.29 -1.31
N LEU A 320 -1.04 10.74 -2.31
CA LEU A 320 -0.57 12.11 -2.44
C LEU A 320 -1.36 12.74 -3.58
N ARG A 321 -2.30 13.62 -3.28
CA ARG A 321 -3.21 14.21 -4.27
C ARG A 321 -2.92 15.69 -4.44
N GLY A 322 -2.23 16.03 -5.53
CA GLY A 322 -2.01 17.41 -5.96
C GLY A 322 -3.14 17.95 -6.83
N MET A 323 -2.90 19.13 -7.39
CA MET A 323 -3.67 19.80 -8.44
C MET A 323 -2.68 20.31 -9.50
N PRO A 324 -2.01 19.41 -10.25
CA PRO A 324 -0.96 19.77 -11.20
C PRO A 324 -1.42 20.76 -12.28
N GLU A 325 -2.70 20.72 -12.65
CA GLU A 325 -3.34 21.65 -13.58
C GLU A 325 -3.33 23.11 -13.10
N THR A 326 -3.26 23.32 -11.78
CA THR A 326 -3.11 24.66 -11.17
C THR A 326 -1.71 24.90 -10.61
N GLY A 327 -0.78 23.97 -10.79
CA GLY A 327 0.57 24.04 -10.22
C GLY A 327 0.61 23.89 -8.70
N THR A 328 -0.42 23.33 -8.07
CA THR A 328 -0.48 23.15 -6.61
C THR A 328 -0.12 21.72 -6.24
N PHE A 329 1.04 21.49 -5.63
CA PHE A 329 1.57 20.15 -5.35
C PHE A 329 1.57 19.80 -3.85
N VAL A 330 1.72 18.51 -3.56
CA VAL A 330 2.10 18.03 -2.22
C VAL A 330 3.62 18.08 -2.11
N GLU A 331 4.14 18.92 -1.22
CA GLU A 331 5.58 19.24 -1.16
C GLU A 331 6.13 19.15 0.26
N PHE A 332 7.43 18.88 0.39
CA PHE A 332 8.16 18.85 1.68
C PHE A 332 7.52 17.94 2.75
N LEU A 333 6.92 16.85 2.29
CA LEU A 333 6.33 15.79 3.11
C LEU A 333 7.21 14.54 3.01
N TYR A 334 7.69 14.04 4.15
CA TYR A 334 8.63 12.93 4.21
C TYR A 334 8.06 11.76 5.01
N PHE A 335 8.23 10.54 4.50
CA PHE A 335 7.90 9.30 5.20
C PHE A 335 9.19 8.50 5.44
N ARG A 336 9.46 8.10 6.69
CA ARG A 336 10.73 7.42 7.06
C ARG A 336 10.50 6.22 7.97
N GLY A 337 10.94 5.05 7.53
CA GLY A 337 10.87 3.82 8.32
C GLY A 337 9.45 3.29 8.55
N LEU A 338 8.49 3.70 7.72
CA LEU A 338 7.13 3.15 7.75
C LEU A 338 7.02 1.98 6.77
N THR A 339 6.32 0.93 7.16
CA THR A 339 5.96 -0.18 6.29
C THR A 339 4.55 0.05 5.74
N PHE A 340 4.36 -0.06 4.43
CA PHE A 340 3.05 -0.03 3.78
C PHE A 340 2.70 -1.45 3.33
N ALA A 341 1.60 -2.01 3.84
CA ALA A 341 1.29 -3.43 3.67
C ALA A 341 -0.20 -3.71 3.41
N HIS A 342 -0.46 -4.96 3.01
CA HIS A 342 -1.80 -5.55 2.93
C HIS A 342 -2.77 -4.83 1.99
N THR A 343 -2.29 -4.30 0.87
CA THR A 343 -3.15 -3.72 -0.18
C THR A 343 -3.59 -4.76 -1.20
N THR A 344 -4.80 -4.58 -1.74
CA THR A 344 -5.35 -5.38 -2.84
C THR A 344 -5.13 -4.68 -4.19
N TRP A 345 -5.47 -5.36 -5.27
CA TRP A 345 -5.55 -4.80 -6.62
C TRP A 345 -6.67 -5.51 -7.38
N ASP A 346 -7.22 -4.83 -8.39
CA ASP A 346 -8.23 -5.39 -9.27
C ASP A 346 -7.78 -5.27 -10.73
N LEU A 347 -8.03 -6.32 -11.50
CA LEU A 347 -7.96 -6.25 -12.95
C LEU A 347 -9.27 -5.69 -13.49
N ALA A 348 -9.19 -4.95 -14.59
CA ALA A 348 -10.39 -4.46 -15.29
C ALA A 348 -11.34 -5.64 -15.63
N PRO A 349 -12.67 -5.44 -15.57
CA PRO A 349 -13.64 -6.54 -15.65
C PRO A 349 -13.50 -7.46 -16.88
N ASN A 350 -13.10 -6.90 -18.03
CA ASN A 350 -12.99 -7.61 -19.31
C ASN A 350 -11.54 -7.93 -19.71
N ASP A 351 -10.59 -7.72 -18.81
CA ASP A 351 -9.17 -7.88 -19.12
C ASP A 351 -8.56 -9.03 -18.34
N GLY A 352 -8.04 -10.02 -19.06
CA GLY A 352 -7.26 -11.09 -18.45
C GLY A 352 -5.95 -10.58 -17.85
N GLY A 353 -5.42 -9.45 -18.33
CA GLY A 353 -4.17 -8.87 -17.83
C GLY A 353 -3.82 -7.58 -18.55
N ASP A 354 -3.06 -6.71 -17.90
CA ASP A 354 -2.74 -5.38 -18.42
C ASP A 354 -2.07 -5.41 -19.82
N ALA A 355 -2.33 -4.38 -20.63
CA ALA A 355 -1.70 -4.22 -21.94
C ALA A 355 -0.16 -4.24 -21.85
N GLN A 356 0.40 -3.71 -20.76
CA GLN A 356 1.82 -3.52 -20.53
C GLN A 356 2.18 -3.67 -19.04
N ALA A 357 2.73 -4.82 -18.65
CA ALA A 357 3.43 -5.02 -17.37
C ALA A 357 2.69 -4.50 -16.12
N ALA A 358 1.36 -4.68 -16.05
CA ALA A 358 0.53 -4.16 -14.96
C ALA A 358 0.59 -2.63 -14.75
N SER A 359 0.91 -1.86 -15.80
CA SER A 359 1.10 -0.41 -15.76
C SER A 359 -0.12 0.37 -15.24
N GLY A 360 -1.33 -0.17 -15.40
CA GLY A 360 -2.57 0.40 -14.89
C GLY A 360 -2.88 0.06 -13.44
N LEU A 361 -2.10 -0.80 -12.78
CA LEU A 361 -2.31 -1.14 -11.37
C LEU A 361 -1.63 -0.11 -10.47
N SER A 362 -2.38 0.39 -9.49
CA SER A 362 -1.83 1.25 -8.44
C SER A 362 -1.00 0.46 -7.44
N GLY A 363 0.05 1.09 -6.91
CA GLY A 363 0.80 0.59 -5.75
C GLY A 363 0.12 0.93 -4.42
N ALA A 364 0.69 0.44 -3.31
CA ALA A 364 0.22 0.76 -1.96
C ALA A 364 0.33 2.26 -1.62
N VAL A 365 1.29 2.94 -2.26
CA VAL A 365 1.48 4.39 -2.26
C VAL A 365 1.22 4.90 -3.68
N ALA A 366 0.39 5.93 -3.82
CA ALA A 366 0.08 6.54 -5.11
C ALA A 366 0.18 8.06 -5.05
N GLY A 367 0.71 8.66 -6.11
CA GLY A 367 0.67 10.09 -6.37
C GLY A 367 -0.25 10.37 -7.55
N GLU A 368 -1.12 11.36 -7.40
CA GLU A 368 -2.10 11.81 -8.40
C GLU A 368 -2.03 13.32 -8.60
#